data_AF-A0A7C4JR48-F1
#
_entry.id   AF-A0A7C4JR48-F1
#
_cell.length_a   1.000
_cell.length_b   1.000
_cell.length_c   1.000
_cell.angle_alpha   90.00
_cell.angle_beta   90.00
_cell.angle_gamma   90.00
#
_symmetry.space_group_name_H-M   'P 1'
#
loop_
_entity.id
_entity.type
_entity.pdbx_description
1 polymer ?
#
loop_
_entity_poly.entity_id
_entity_poly.type
_entity_poly.pdbx_seq_one_letter_code
_entity_poly.pdbx_strand_id
1 'polypeptide(L)'
;MIGMDFVGFLILLIISVIVTAIIHFGFKYYIIPGWGSFLSKVIVGWIGAWLGSPVFGYWFEGLAYKQIYIIPAVLGAIAANILVVDICKTLKS
;
A
#
# COMPACT_ATOMS: atom_id res chain seq x y z
N MET A 1 7.40 -10.06 -8.25
CA MET A 1 6.53 -9.98 -9.45
C MET A 1 7.16 -9.09 -10.53
N ILE A 2 8.23 -9.56 -11.17
CA ILE A 2 8.79 -8.87 -12.35
C ILE A 2 7.99 -9.33 -13.57
N GLY A 3 7.56 -8.39 -14.42
CA GLY A 3 6.69 -8.68 -15.57
C GLY A 3 5.19 -8.71 -15.25
N MET A 4 4.74 -7.95 -14.24
CA MET A 4 3.31 -7.80 -13.93
C MET A 4 2.55 -7.17 -15.11
N ASP A 5 1.38 -7.74 -15.43
CA ASP A 5 0.50 -7.17 -16.45
C ASP A 5 -0.27 -5.94 -15.93
N PHE A 6 -0.78 -5.14 -16.86
CA PHE A 6 -1.47 -3.89 -16.56
C PHE A 6 -2.66 -4.05 -15.59
N VAL A 7 -3.38 -5.17 -15.66
CA VAL A 7 -4.49 -5.47 -14.73
C VAL A 7 -3.97 -5.64 -13.32
N GLY A 8 -2.87 -6.37 -13.14
CA GLY A 8 -2.24 -6.51 -11.83
C GLY A 8 -1.76 -5.18 -11.26
N PHE A 9 -1.16 -4.33 -12.09
CA PHE A 9 -0.80 -2.96 -11.71
C PHE A 9 -2.02 -2.18 -11.19
N LEU A 10 -3.13 -2.23 -11.93
CA LEU A 10 -4.35 -1.51 -11.60
C LEU A 10 -4.99 -2.03 -10.29
N ILE A 11 -4.99 -3.35 -10.06
CA ILE A 11 -5.47 -3.94 -8.81
C ILE A 11 -4.69 -3.39 -7.61
N LEU A 12 -3.35 -3.43 -7.68
CA LEU A 12 -2.51 -2.89 -6.60
C LEU A 12 -2.70 -1.39 -6.42
N LEU A 13 -2.88 -0.65 -7.52
CA LEU A 13 -3.12 0.79 -7.47
C LEU A 13 -4.43 1.12 -6.77
N ILE A 14 -5.52 0.41 -7.10
CA ILE A 14 -6.83 0.58 -6.45
C ILE A 14 -6.71 0.26 -4.96
N ILE A 15 -6.07 -0.86 -4.60
CA ILE A 15 -5.83 -1.24 -3.20
C ILE A 15 -5.08 -0.12 -2.48
N SER A 16 -3.99 0.39 -3.08
CA SER A 16 -3.20 1.47 -2.49
C SER A 16 -4.00 2.75 -2.31
N VAL A 17 -4.79 3.16 -3.31
CA VAL A 17 -5.64 4.37 -3.23
C VAL A 17 -6.63 4.24 -2.07
N ILE A 18 -7.33 3.11 -1.97
CA ILE A 18 -8.32 2.86 -0.92
C ILE A 18 -7.66 2.87 0.46
N VAL A 19 -6.61 2.07 0.64
CA VAL A 19 -5.89 1.96 1.92
C VAL A 19 -5.31 3.31 2.34
N THR A 20 -4.65 4.00 1.42
CA THR A 20 -4.07 5.32 1.69
C THR A 20 -5.17 6.33 2.01
N ALA A 21 -6.34 6.27 1.37
CA ALA A 21 -7.44 7.20 1.65
C ALA A 21 -7.99 6.98 3.05
N ILE A 22 -8.17 5.72 3.46
CA ILE A 22 -8.60 5.36 4.82
C ILE A 22 -7.57 5.86 5.84
N ILE A 23 -6.28 5.62 5.62
CA ILE A 23 -5.22 6.05 6.54
C ILE A 23 -5.08 7.58 6.58
N HIS A 24 -5.06 8.24 5.43
CA HIS A 24 -4.79 9.67 5.31
C HIS A 24 -6.01 10.51 5.72
N PHE A 25 -7.21 10.19 5.23
CA PHE A 25 -8.42 11.00 5.49
C PHE A 25 -9.26 10.43 6.63
N GLY A 26 -9.42 9.11 6.71
CA GLY A 26 -10.19 8.46 7.77
C GLY A 26 -9.51 8.57 9.13
N PHE A 27 -8.28 8.04 9.25
CA PHE A 27 -7.51 8.05 10.50
C PHE A 27 -6.69 9.33 10.73
N LYS A 28 -6.64 10.24 9.74
CA LYS A 28 -5.79 11.44 9.76
C LYS A 28 -4.32 11.13 10.07
N TYR A 29 -3.85 9.95 9.64
CA TYR A 29 -2.50 9.49 9.90
C TYR A 29 -1.55 9.99 8.83
N TYR A 30 -1.02 11.21 9.00
CA TYR A 30 -0.10 11.83 8.06
C TYR A 30 0.97 12.71 8.71
N ILE A 31 1.99 13.06 7.90
CA ILE A 31 3.05 14.02 8.25
C ILE A 31 2.62 15.41 7.81
N ILE A 32 2.14 15.54 6.57
CA ILE A 32 1.70 16.79 5.94
C ILE A 32 0.25 16.60 5.51
N PRO A 33 -0.68 17.51 5.85
CA PRO A 33 -2.06 17.43 5.38
C PRO A 33 -2.16 17.77 3.88
N GLY A 34 -3.15 17.17 3.21
CA GLY A 34 -3.57 17.59 1.86
C GLY A 34 -3.24 16.61 0.74
N TRP A 35 -3.75 16.94 -0.45
CA TRP A 35 -3.76 16.05 -1.62
C TRP A 35 -2.38 15.66 -2.14
N GLY A 36 -1.39 16.56 -2.07
CA GLY A 36 -0.02 16.24 -2.47
C GLY A 36 0.61 15.14 -1.61
N SER A 37 0.42 15.20 -0.29
CA SER A 37 0.89 14.14 0.62
C SER A 37 0.09 12.85 0.48
N PHE A 38 -1.18 12.93 0.10
CA PHE A 38 -1.97 11.76 -0.24
C PHE A 38 -1.39 11.03 -1.47
N LEU A 39 -1.13 11.74 -2.57
CA LEU A 39 -0.59 11.14 -3.80
C LEU A 39 0.77 10.48 -3.60
N SER A 40 1.69 11.11 -2.87
CA SER A 40 3.00 10.51 -2.58
C SER A 40 2.88 9.22 -1.77
N LYS A 41 1.92 9.17 -0.84
CA LYS A 41 1.62 7.97 -0.06
C LYS A 41 0.92 6.88 -0.86
N VAL A 42 0.12 7.21 -1.86
CA VAL A 42 -0.45 6.21 -2.78
C VAL A 42 0.68 5.49 -3.52
N ILE A 43 1.74 6.19 -3.91
CA ILE A 43 2.92 5.56 -4.52
C ILE A 43 3.60 4.61 -3.53
N VAL A 44 3.82 5.05 -2.29
CA VAL A 44 4.43 4.21 -1.23
C VAL A 44 3.57 3.00 -0.91
N GLY A 45 2.26 3.19 -0.75
CA GLY A 45 1.29 2.13 -0.50
C GLY A 45 1.23 1.13 -1.66
N TRP A 46 1.43 1.57 -2.90
CA TRP A 46 1.46 0.70 -4.06
C TRP A 46 2.70 -0.20 -4.05
N ILE A 47 3.86 0.36 -3.71
CA ILE A 47 5.10 -0.41 -3.49
C ILE A 47 4.88 -1.42 -2.35
N GLY A 48 4.27 -0.99 -1.24
CA GLY A 48 3.91 -1.87 -0.13
C GLY A 48 3.00 -3.01 -0.56
N ALA A 49 1.96 -2.71 -1.34
CA ALA A 49 1.01 -3.69 -1.85
C ALA A 49 1.69 -4.73 -2.74
N TRP A 50 2.60 -4.28 -3.61
CA TRP A 50 3.41 -5.14 -4.47
C TRP A 50 4.32 -6.08 -3.66
N LEU A 51 4.89 -5.60 -2.56
CA LEU A 51 5.70 -6.40 -1.63
C LEU A 51 4.85 -7.27 -0.70
N GLY A 52 3.54 -7.02 -0.61
CA GLY A 52 2.66 -7.69 0.33
C GLY A 52 2.67 -9.21 0.18
N SER A 53 2.44 -9.72 -1.04
CA SER A 53 2.44 -11.17 -1.31
C SER A 53 3.79 -11.86 -1.04
N PRO A 54 4.95 -11.36 -1.51
CA PRO A 54 6.23 -12.00 -1.21
C PRO A 54 6.66 -11.89 0.26
N VAL A 55 6.19 -10.90 1.02
CA VAL A 55 6.59 -10.68 2.43
C VAL A 55 5.65 -11.38 3.41
N PHE A 56 4.33 -11.21 3.26
CA PHE A 56 3.32 -11.79 4.16
C PHE A 56 2.87 -13.19 3.74
N GLY A 57 3.24 -13.63 2.53
CA GLY A 57 2.93 -14.94 2.00
C GLY A 57 1.75 -14.93 1.04
N TYR A 58 1.42 -16.11 0.54
CA TYR A 58 0.45 -16.34 -0.53
C TYR A 58 -0.81 -17.00 0.04
N TRP A 59 -1.72 -16.19 0.59
CA TRP A 59 -2.87 -16.66 1.36
C TRP A 59 -4.17 -16.72 0.55
N PHE A 60 -4.83 -17.88 0.54
CA PHE A 60 -6.12 -18.10 -0.11
C PHE A 60 -6.08 -17.86 -1.62
N GLU A 61 -5.82 -18.93 -2.39
CA GLU A 61 -5.74 -18.87 -3.86
C GLU A 61 -7.02 -18.32 -4.53
N GLY A 62 -8.19 -18.50 -3.90
CA GLY A 62 -9.46 -17.94 -4.39
C GLY A 62 -9.57 -16.40 -4.31
N LEU A 63 -8.67 -15.74 -3.56
CA LEU A 63 -8.58 -14.28 -3.41
C LEU A 63 -7.25 -13.77 -3.99
N ALA A 64 -6.79 -14.39 -5.06
CA ALA A 64 -5.58 -14.04 -5.77
C ALA A 64 -5.84 -13.77 -7.26
N TYR A 65 -5.13 -12.78 -7.81
CA TYR A 65 -4.99 -12.59 -9.24
C TYR A 65 -3.55 -12.93 -9.63
N LYS A 66 -3.35 -14.09 -10.27
CA LYS A 66 -2.03 -14.65 -10.57
C LYS A 66 -1.15 -14.75 -9.31
N GLN A 67 -0.18 -13.85 -9.17
CA GLN A 67 0.76 -13.79 -8.05
C GLN A 67 0.44 -12.63 -7.08
N ILE A 68 -0.70 -11.96 -7.25
CA ILE A 68 -1.18 -10.88 -6.39
C ILE A 68 -2.23 -11.46 -5.46
N TYR A 69 -1.89 -11.58 -4.19
CA TYR A 69 -2.82 -12.02 -3.16
C TYR A 69 -3.38 -10.81 -2.45
N ILE A 70 -4.70 -10.62 -2.53
CA ILE A 70 -5.35 -9.37 -2.16
C ILE A 70 -5.14 -9.05 -0.68
N ILE A 71 -5.29 -10.04 0.20
CA ILE A 71 -5.12 -9.84 1.66
C ILE A 71 -3.67 -9.42 1.99
N PRO A 72 -2.64 -10.19 1.58
CA PRO A 72 -1.24 -9.76 1.70
C PRO A 72 -0.95 -8.37 1.10
N ALA A 73 -1.53 -8.05 -0.06
CA ALA A 73 -1.34 -6.76 -0.71
C ALA A 73 -1.95 -5.60 0.11
N VAL A 74 -3.12 -5.78 0.70
CA VAL A 74 -3.73 -4.78 1.62
C VAL A 74 -2.82 -4.57 2.83
N LEU A 75 -2.34 -5.66 3.45
CA LEU A 75 -1.44 -5.59 4.61
C LEU A 75 -0.13 -4.87 4.26
N GLY A 76 0.45 -5.18 3.10
CA GLY A 76 1.64 -4.49 2.60
C GLY A 76 1.44 -3.00 2.38
N ALA A 77 0.30 -2.61 1.80
CA ALA A 77 -0.03 -1.19 1.60
C ALA A 77 -0.18 -0.43 2.92
N ILE A 78 -0.81 -1.07 3.92
CA ILE A 78 -0.97 -0.52 5.27
C ILE A 78 0.41 -0.36 5.92
N ALA A 79 1.21 -1.42 5.93
CA ALA A 79 2.52 -1.43 6.56
C ALA A 79 3.43 -0.34 5.98
N ALA A 80 3.52 -0.22 4.65
CA ALA A 80 4.35 0.79 4.00
C ALA A 80 3.90 2.23 4.33
N ASN A 81 2.59 2.48 4.35
CA ASN A 81 2.03 3.79 4.71
C ASN A 81 2.32 4.18 6.17
N ILE A 82 2.21 3.23 7.10
CA ILE A 82 2.50 3.49 8.51
C ILE A 82 4.00 3.72 8.68
N LEU A 83 4.83 2.82 8.13
CA LEU A 83 6.27 2.88 8.25
C LEU A 83 6.84 4.21 7.73
N VAL A 84 6.40 4.69 6.57
CA VAL A 84 6.90 5.96 6.02
C VAL A 84 6.52 7.15 6.91
N VAL A 85 5.33 7.14 7.52
CA VAL A 85 4.92 8.18 8.46
C VAL A 85 5.76 8.12 9.73
N ASP A 86 6.00 6.93 10.27
CA ASP A 86 6.76 6.72 11.51
C ASP A 86 8.21 7.12 11.35
N ILE A 87 8.85 6.70 10.26
CA ILE A 87 10.24 7.06 9.95
C ILE A 87 10.38 8.58 9.87
N CYS A 88 9.51 9.25 9.09
CA CYS A 88 9.60 10.71 8.95
C CYS A 88 9.30 11.47 10.24
N LYS A 89 8.38 10.97 11.09
CA LYS A 89 8.11 11.57 12.40
C LYS A 89 9.30 11.37 13.35
N THR A 90 9.92 10.19 13.33
CA THR A 90 11.10 9.87 14.15
C THR A 90 12.30 10.72 13.76
N LEU A 91 12.57 10.90 12.46
CA LEU A 91 13.71 11.70 11.97
C LEU A 91 13.54 13.22 12.18
N LYS A 92 12.32 13.69 12.49
CA LYS A 92 12.04 15.09 12.80
C LYS A 92 12.16 15.39 14.30
N SER A 93 12.21 14.36 15.15
CA SER A 93 12.42 14.48 16.60
C SER A 93 13.87 14.77 16.94
#